data_AF-A0A6L3MXG5-F1
#
_entry.id   AF-A0A6L3MXG5-F1
#
_cell.length_a   1.000
_cell.length_b   1.000
_cell.length_c   1.000
_cell.angle_alpha   90.00
_cell.angle_beta   90.00
_cell.angle_gamma   90.00
#
_symmetry.space_group_name_H-M   'P 1'
#
loop_
_entity.id
_entity.type
_entity.pdbx_description
1 polymer ?
#
loop_
_entity_poly.entity_id
_entity_poly.type
_entity_poly.pdbx_seq_one_letter_code
_entity_poly.pdbx_strand_id
1 'polypeptide(L)' 'MTAFDQHRRPFVVGIGGTTRAASSTERALSFALRGAQAAGARTRLFDGPFLHTLPHYAPE' A
#
# COMPACT_ATOMS: atom_id res chain seq x y z
N MET A 1 -13.16 -10.99 -17.98
CA MET A 1 -12.18 -10.85 -16.87
C MET A 1 -10.81 -10.87 -17.49
N THR A 2 -10.12 -9.72 -17.55
CA THR A 2 -8.81 -9.59 -18.19
C THR A 2 -7.83 -10.51 -17.46
N ALA A 3 -7.36 -11.55 -18.16
CA ALA A 3 -6.31 -12.41 -17.66
C ALA A 3 -5.07 -11.54 -17.42
N PHE A 4 -4.76 -11.26 -16.16
CA PHE A 4 -3.41 -10.82 -15.82
C PHE A 4 -2.49 -11.89 -16.37
N ASP A 5 -1.57 -11.47 -17.25
CA ASP A 5 -0.50 -12.29 -17.80
C ASP A 5 0.07 -13.16 -16.67
N GLN A 6 -0.21 -14.46 -16.72
CA GLN A 6 0.09 -15.42 -15.66
C GLN A 6 1.61 -15.52 -15.40
N HIS A 7 2.45 -14.97 -16.28
CA HIS A 7 3.90 -14.90 -16.10
C HIS A 7 4.39 -13.64 -15.40
N ARG A 8 3.57 -12.59 -15.29
CA ARG A 8 3.97 -11.34 -14.63
C ARG A 8 3.44 -11.33 -13.20
N ARG A 9 4.32 -11.48 -12.23
CA ARG A 9 4.05 -11.18 -10.81
C ARG A 9 3.90 -9.64 -10.69
N PRO A 10 2.68 -9.08 -10.61
CA PRO A 10 2.52 -7.64 -10.61
C PRO A 10 3.14 -7.03 -9.35
N PHE A 11 3.63 -5.80 -9.47
CA PHE A 11 4.11 -5.03 -8.32
C PHE A 11 3.04 -4.02 -7.92
N VAL A 12 2.40 -4.26 -6.77
CA VAL A 12 1.29 -3.46 -6.24
C VAL A 12 1.82 -2.55 -5.15
N VAL A 13 1.66 -1.24 -5.33
CA VAL A 13 2.07 -0.22 -4.35
C VAL A 13 0.82 0.33 -3.66
N GLY A 14 0.76 0.19 -2.35
CA GLY A 14 -0.25 0.85 -1.52
C GLY A 14 0.31 2.13 -0.92
N ILE A 15 -0.45 3.22 -1.03
CA ILE A 15 -0.10 4.53 -0.47
C ILE A 15 -1.17 4.87 0.58
N GLY A 16 -0.74 5.13 1.80
CA GLY A 16 -1.60 5.58 2.89
C GLY A 16 -2.26 6.92 2.57
N GLY A 17 -3.38 7.21 3.21
CA GLY A 17 -4.10 8.48 3.01
C GLY A 17 -3.85 9.53 4.09
N THR A 18 -3.13 9.18 5.15
CA THR A 18 -2.99 10.03 6.35
C THR A 18 -1.61 9.84 6.96
N THR A 19 -1.04 10.87 7.58
CA THR A 19 0.21 10.77 8.36
C THR A 19 0.04 10.12 9.75
N ARG A 20 -1.21 9.91 10.20
CA ARG A 20 -1.50 9.27 11.48
C ARG A 20 -1.26 7.76 11.39
N ALA A 21 -0.40 7.25 12.27
CA ALA A 21 -0.15 5.83 12.42
C ALA A 21 -1.43 5.06 12.80
N ALA A 22 -1.57 3.83 12.29
CA ALA A 22 -2.59 2.87 12.66
C ALA A 22 -4.05 3.31 12.40
N SER A 23 -4.27 4.23 11.46
CA SER A 23 -5.62 4.61 11.00
C SER A 23 -6.42 3.43 10.44
N SER A 24 -7.75 3.52 10.46
CA SER A 24 -8.62 2.46 9.92
C SER A 24 -8.40 2.22 8.43
N THR A 25 -8.13 3.27 7.65
CA THR A 25 -7.83 3.19 6.22
C THR A 25 -6.46 2.55 5.95
N GLU A 26 -5.45 2.83 6.78
CA GLU A 26 -4.15 2.15 6.70
C GLU A 26 -4.27 0.65 6.98
N ARG A 27 -5.06 0.27 7.99
CA ARG A 27 -5.34 -1.14 8.30
C ARG A 27 -6.06 -1.85 7.14
N ALA A 28 -7.04 -1.19 6.53
CA ALA A 28 -7.76 -1.71 5.37
C ALA A 28 -6.84 -1.88 4.16
N LEU A 29 -5.97 -0.90 3.89
CA LEU A 29 -4.96 -0.97 2.83
C LEU A 29 -3.98 -2.12 3.06
N SER A 30 -3.46 -2.26 4.28
CA SER A 30 -2.59 -3.36 4.68
C SER A 30 -3.27 -4.72 4.48
N PHE A 31 -4.56 -4.83 4.81
CA PHE A 31 -5.35 -6.03 4.55
C PHE A 31 -5.47 -6.36 3.06
N ALA A 32 -5.77 -5.37 2.21
CA ALA A 32 -5.85 -5.56 0.77
C ALA A 32 -4.50 -6.00 0.16
N LEU A 33 -3.38 -5.39 0.58
CA LEU A 33 -2.05 -5.77 0.12
C LEU A 33 -1.68 -7.20 0.53
N ARG A 34 -2.09 -7.65 1.72
CA ARG A 34 -1.92 -9.07 2.12
C ARG A 34 -2.67 -10.00 1.17
N GLY A 35 -3.89 -9.65 0.76
CA GLY A 35 -4.65 -10.39 -0.24
C GLY A 35 -3.93 -10.45 -1.60
N ALA A 36 -3.40 -9.31 -2.07
CA ALA A 36 -2.62 -9.26 -3.31
C ALA A 36 -1.34 -10.11 -3.24
N GLN A 37 -0.62 -10.07 -2.10
CA GLN A 37 0.56 -10.89 -1.89
C GLN A 37 0.23 -12.39 -1.90
N ALA A 38 -0.87 -12.78 -1.26
CA ALA A 38 -1.37 -14.16 -1.28
C ALA A 38 -1.74 -14.63 -2.69
N ALA A 39 -2.18 -13.71 -3.56
CA ALA A 39 -2.43 -13.97 -4.98
C ALA A 39 -1.16 -13.98 -5.86
N GLY A 40 0.04 -13.87 -5.27
CA GLY A 40 1.32 -13.94 -5.98
C GLY A 40 1.92 -12.60 -6.40
N ALA A 41 1.25 -11.48 -6.08
CA ALA A 41 1.80 -10.16 -6.31
C ALA A 41 3.01 -9.87 -5.41
N ARG A 42 3.91 -9.01 -5.89
CA ARG A 42 4.87 -8.32 -5.04
C ARG A 42 4.18 -7.07 -4.51
N THR A 43 4.33 -6.76 -3.24
CA THR A 43 3.67 -5.61 -2.63
C THR A 43 4.66 -4.69 -1.93
N ARG A 44 4.31 -3.40 -1.84
CA ARG A 44 5.00 -2.42 -0.99
C ARG A 44 3.96 -1.45 -0.43
N LEU A 45 4.08 -1.16 0.87
CA LEU A 45 3.25 -0.17 1.56
C LEU A 45 4.09 1.07 1.86
N PHE A 46 3.52 2.23 1.60
CA PHE A 46 3.95 3.54 2.09
C PHE A 46 2.89 4.03 3.07
N ASP A 47 3.15 3.88 4.37
CA ASP A 47 2.21 4.11 5.46
C ASP A 47 2.24 5.56 5.97
N GLY A 48 1.43 5.87 6.99
CA GLY A 48 1.40 7.21 7.58
C GLY A 48 2.76 7.71 8.09
N PRO A 49 3.53 6.89 8.84
CA PRO A 49 4.89 7.21 9.21
C PRO A 49 5.80 7.55 8.02
N PHE A 50 5.73 6.79 6.92
CA PHE A 50 6.46 7.13 5.70
C PHE A 50 6.00 8.47 5.12
N LEU A 51 4.70 8.70 5.02
CA LEU A 51 4.18 9.96 4.48
C LEU A 51 4.62 11.15 5.32
N HIS A 52 4.70 11.01 6.63
CA HIS A 52 5.20 12.03 7.54
C HIS A 52 6.67 12.42 7.25
N THR A 53 7.47 11.56 6.61
CA THR A 53 8.84 11.90 6.21
C THR A 53 8.89 12.80 4.96
N LEU A 54 7.76 12.96 4.26
CA LEU A 54 7.69 13.77 3.04
C LEU A 54 7.36 15.23 3.40
N PRO A 55 8.17 16.22 2.96
CA PRO A 55 8.03 17.63 3.36
C PRO A 55 6.66 18.28 3.12
N HIS A 56 5.86 17.75 2.18
CA HIS A 56 4.53 18.28 1.87
C HIS A 56 3.40 17.69 2.74
N TYR A 57 3.66 16.60 3.45
CA TYR A 57 2.65 15.85 4.20
C TYR A 57 2.72 16.11 5.71
N ALA A 58 3.86 16.57 6.22
CA ALA A 58 4.07 17.06 7.59
C ALA A 58 4.92 18.34 7.50
N PRO A 59 4.29 19.51 7.28
CA PRO A 59 4.99 20.79 7.15
C PRO A 59 5.52 21.37 8.47
N GLU A 60 5.21 20.74 9.60
CA GLU A 60 5.80 20.99 10.93
C GLU A 60 7.28 20.63 11.05
#